data_AF-A0A399Z7D2-F1
#
_entry.id   AF-A0A399Z7D2-F1
#
_cell.length_a   1.000
_cell.length_b   1.000
_cell.length_c   1.000
_cell.angle_alpha   90.00
_cell.angle_beta   90.00
_cell.angle_gamma   90.00
#
_symmetry.space_group_name_H-M   'P 1'
#
loop_
_entity.id
_entity.type
_entity.pdbx_description
1 polymer ?
#
loop_
_entity_poly.entity_id
_entity_poly.type
_entity_poly.pdbx_seq_one_letter_code
_entity_poly.pdbx_strand_id
1 'polypeptide(L)' 'MDDGIEALSFEEALLELEQTVANLESGTTSLDASLELFERGQSLAAYCGRLLDKAQLRVEQLTDDGEIVTLSPPSQVQ' A
#
# COMPACT_ATOMS: atom_id res chain seq x y z
N MET A 1 15.40 -5.32 -10.13
CA MET A 1 16.00 -4.67 -8.95
C MET A 1 14.89 -3.86 -8.33
N ASP A 2 14.68 -3.98 -7.02
CA ASP A 2 13.57 -3.29 -6.32
C ASP A 2 13.96 -1.80 -6.20
N ASP A 3 13.65 -1.04 -7.25
CA ASP A 3 14.02 0.38 -7.44
C ASP A 3 13.40 1.26 -6.34
N GLY A 4 14.06 1.31 -5.18
CA GLY A 4 13.80 2.27 -4.11
C GLY A 4 12.47 2.12 -3.36
N ILE A 5 11.67 1.07 -3.62
CA ILE A 5 10.36 0.88 -2.98
C ILE A 5 10.49 0.83 -1.45
N GLU A 6 11.53 0.16 -0.95
CA GLU A 6 11.79 0.03 0.49
C GLU A 6 12.10 1.37 1.20
N ALA A 7 12.39 2.44 0.44
CA ALA A 7 12.63 3.78 0.99
C ALA A 7 11.37 4.66 1.01
N LEU A 8 10.26 4.23 0.38
CA LEU A 8 9.03 4.99 0.29
C LEU A 8 8.24 4.95 1.61
N SER A 9 7.60 6.06 1.96
CA SER A 9 6.49 6.05 2.92
C SER A 9 5.29 5.28 2.37
N PHE A 10 4.33 4.96 3.25
CA PHE A 10 3.10 4.29 2.84
C PHE A 10 2.33 5.11 1.79
N GLU A 11 2.21 6.43 2.04
CA GLU A 11 1.50 7.35 1.16
C GLU A 11 2.16 7.48 -0.20
N GLU A 12 3.50 7.54 -0.25
CA GLU A 12 4.25 7.58 -1.51
C GLU A 12 4.09 6.27 -2.30
N ALA A 13 4.22 5.12 -1.64
CA ALA A 13 4.05 3.81 -2.29
C ALA A 13 2.62 3.60 -2.79
N LEU A 14 1.62 4.05 -2.03
CA LEU A 14 0.21 3.98 -2.43
C LEU A 14 -0.07 4.89 -3.63
N LEU A 15 0.44 6.12 -3.63
CA LEU A 15 0.28 7.05 -4.75
C LEU A 15 0.90 6.50 -6.03
N GLU A 16 2.11 5.93 -5.92
CA GLU A 16 2.78 5.31 -7.06
C GLU A 16 2.00 4.08 -7.58
N LEU A 17 1.40 3.30 -6.68
CA LEU A 17 0.56 2.16 -7.05
C LEU A 17 -0.70 2.62 -7.80
N GLU A 18 -1.38 3.65 -7.31
CA GLU A 18 -2.56 4.23 -7.97
C GLU A 18 -2.22 4.73 -9.37
N GLN A 19 -1.09 5.43 -9.54
CA GLN A 19 -0.61 5.88 -10.84
C GLN A 19 -0.29 4.71 -11.78
N THR A 20 0.34 3.66 -11.25
CA THR A 20 0.66 2.45 -12.01
C THR A 20 -0.61 1.76 -12.52
N VAL A 21 -1.62 1.61 -11.66
CA VAL A 21 -2.92 1.04 -12.01
C VAL A 21 -3.64 1.92 -13.05
N ALA A 22 -3.67 3.24 -12.85
CA ALA A 22 -4.29 4.16 -13.80
C ALA A 22 -3.64 4.07 -15.20
N ASN A 23 -2.32 3.91 -15.26
CA ASN A 23 -1.59 3.73 -16.52
C ASN A 23 -1.92 2.40 -17.20
N LEU A 24 -2.06 1.31 -16.44
CA LEU A 24 -2.52 0.01 -16.95
C LEU A 24 -3.95 0.09 -17.51
N GLU A 25 -4.86 0.75 -16.78
CA GLU A 25 -6.26 0.91 -17.16
C GLU A 25 -6.46 1.80 -18.38
N SER A 26 -5.54 2.74 -18.63
CA SER A 26 -5.59 3.61 -19.81
C SER A 26 -5.52 2.84 -21.13
N GLY A 27 -4.94 1.63 -21.14
CA GLY A 27 -4.78 0.79 -22.33
C GLY A 27 -3.87 1.40 -23.42
N THR A 28 -3.11 2.44 -23.09
CA THR A 28 -2.24 3.17 -24.05
C THR A 28 -0.80 2.65 -24.10
N THR A 29 -0.46 1.68 -23.26
CA THR A 29 0.89 1.10 -23.15
C THR A 29 1.09 -0.10 -24.06
N SER A 30 2.33 -0.32 -24.52
CA SER A 30 2.70 -1.54 -25.23
C SER A 30 2.66 -2.75 -24.29
N LEU A 31 2.59 -3.97 -24.84
CA LEU A 31 2.59 -5.19 -24.04
C LEU A 31 3.77 -5.27 -23.06
N ASP A 32 4.98 -4.97 -23.52
CA ASP A 32 6.19 -4.99 -22.67
C ASP A 32 6.09 -3.95 -21.54
N ALA A 33 5.64 -2.73 -21.85
CA ALA A 33 5.43 -1.69 -20.84
C ALA A 33 4.31 -2.05 -19.85
N SER A 34 3.25 -2.72 -20.31
CA SER A 34 2.18 -3.21 -19.42
C SER A 34 2.69 -4.30 -18.49
N LEU A 35 3.61 -5.16 -18.93
CA LEU A 35 4.24 -6.17 -18.07
C LEU A 35 5.12 -5.52 -17.01
N GLU A 36 5.94 -4.52 -17.38
CA GLU A 36 6.77 -3.77 -16.42
C GLU A 36 5.91 -3.03 -15.38
N LEU A 37 4.84 -2.36 -15.81
CA LEU A 37 3.89 -1.70 -14.90
C LEU A 37 3.20 -2.71 -13.98
N PHE A 38 2.83 -3.89 -14.49
CA PHE A 38 2.23 -4.94 -13.67
C PHE A 38 3.18 -5.46 -12.61
N GLU A 39 4.44 -5.74 -12.95
CA GLU A 39 5.47 -6.15 -12.00
C GLU A 39 5.71 -5.07 -10.94
N ARG A 40 5.83 -3.80 -11.34
CA ARG A 40 5.97 -2.67 -10.42
C ARG A 40 4.78 -2.56 -9.48
N GLY A 41 3.56 -2.66 -10.01
CA GLY A 41 2.32 -2.61 -9.23
C GLY A 41 2.23 -3.73 -8.21
N GLN A 42 2.64 -4.95 -8.55
CA GLN A 42 2.69 -6.06 -7.59
C GLN A 42 3.71 -5.82 -6.47
N SER A 43 4.90 -5.29 -6.79
CA SER A 43 5.90 -4.95 -5.77
C SER A 43 5.40 -3.86 -4.81
N LEU A 44 4.78 -2.80 -5.34
CA LEU A 44 4.19 -1.73 -4.54
C LEU A 44 3.06 -2.24 -3.64
N ALA A 45 2.14 -3.05 -4.17
CA ALA A 45 1.04 -3.63 -3.40
C ALA A 45 1.56 -4.53 -2.26
N ALA A 46 2.56 -5.37 -2.55
CA ALA A 46 3.21 -6.20 -1.54
C ALA A 46 3.91 -5.36 -0.46
N TYR A 47 4.55 -4.25 -0.84
CA TYR A 47 5.19 -3.35 0.12
C TYR A 47 4.19 -2.62 1.02
N CYS A 48 3.11 -2.07 0.45
CA CYS A 48 2.01 -1.48 1.21
C CYS A 48 1.44 -2.47 2.22
N GLY A 49 1.22 -3.73 1.83
CA GLY A 49 0.79 -4.80 2.73
C GLY A 49 1.76 -4.98 3.91
N ARG A 50 3.07 -5.09 3.65
CA ARG A 50 4.07 -5.21 4.72
C ARG A 50 4.08 -4.03 5.70
N LEU A 51 3.86 -2.80 5.21
CA LEU A 51 3.78 -1.62 6.06
C LEU A 51 2.53 -1.67 6.97
N LEU A 52 1.38 -2.08 6.42
CA LEU A 52 0.14 -2.24 7.18
C LEU A 52 0.26 -3.34 8.23
N ASP A 53 0.84 -4.50 7.88
CA ASP A 53 1.08 -5.60 8.82
C ASP A 53 1.96 -5.15 9.99
N LYS A 54 3.02 -4.38 9.69
CA LYS A 54 3.90 -3.79 10.72
C LYS A 54 3.16 -2.80 11.61
N ALA A 55 2.31 -1.95 11.03
CA ALA A 55 1.49 -1.01 11.79
C ALA A 55 0.50 -1.74 12.70
N GLN A 56 -0.17 -2.77 12.19
CA GLN A 56 -1.10 -3.60 12.95
C GLN A 56 -0.39 -4.29 14.13
N LEU A 57 0.75 -4.95 13.88
CA LEU A 57 1.54 -5.59 14.93
C LEU A 57 1.98 -4.59 16.01
N ARG A 58 2.30 -3.35 15.61
CA ARG A 58 2.65 -2.29 16.56
C ARG A 58 1.46 -1.87 17.41
N VAL A 59 0.26 -1.79 16.83
CA VAL A 59 -0.98 -1.50 17.57
C VAL A 59 -1.29 -2.63 18.54
N GLU A 60 -1.24 -3.89 18.10
CA GLU A 60 -1.48 -5.08 18.93
C GLU A 60 -0.55 -5.10 20.16
N GLN A 61 0.75 -4.84 19.96
CA GLN A 61 1.72 -4.76 21.06
C GLN A 61 1.43 -3.64 22.06
N LEU A 62 0.87 -2.51 21.61
CA LEU A 62 0.51 -1.40 22.51
C LEU A 62 -0.76 -1.71 23.31
N THR A 63 -1.68 -2.48 22.73
CA THR A 63 -2.93 -2.87 23.40
C THR A 63 -2.77 -4.03 24.39
N ASP A 64 -1.75 -4.88 24.23
CA ASP A 64 -1.46 -5.99 25.16
C ASP A 64 -0.95 -5.52 26.55
N ASP A 65 -0.48 -4.27 26.68
CA ASP A 65 -0.10 -3.65 27.96
C ASP A 65 -1.30 -3.07 28.75
N GLY A 66 -2.54 -3.29 28.29
CA GLY A 66 -3.76 -3.06 29.08
C GLY A 66 -4.49 -1.73 28.84
N GLU A 67 -4.22 -1.02 27.75
CA GLU A 67 -5.01 0.15 27.34
C GLU A 67 -5.73 -0.11 26.01
N ILE A 68 -7.07 -0.13 26.05
CA ILE A 68 -7.92 -0.28 24.88
C ILE A 68 -7.87 1.02 24.08
N VAL A 69 -7.11 1.07 22.98
CA VAL A 69 -7.27 2.13 21.99
C VAL A 69 -8.45 1.78 21.10
N THR A 70 -9.61 2.34 21.43
CA THR A 70 -10.79 2.28 20.55
C THR A 70 -10.53 3.10 19.29
N LEU A 71 -10.08 2.48 18.21
CA LEU A 71 -10.18 3.07 16.88
C LEU A 71 -11.60 2.81 16.37
N SER A 72 -12.56 3.60 16.86
CA SER A 72 -13.91 3.60 16.30
C SER A 72 -13.81 4.03 14.83
N PRO A 73 -14.34 3.26 13.87
CA PRO A 73 -14.47 3.73 12.49
C PRO A 73 -15.32 4.99 12.47
N PRO A 74 -15.08 5.97 11.57
CA PRO A 74 -15.99 7.09 11.42
C PRO A 74 -17.37 6.50 11.10
N SER A 75 -18.28 6.62 12.07
CA SER A 75 -19.67 6.22 11.92
C SER A 75 -20.17 6.89 10.65
N GLN A 76 -20.59 6.08 9.69
CA GLN A 76 -21.32 6.54 8.51
C GLN A 76 -22.39 7.53 9.01
N VAL A 77 -22.23 8.79 8.63
CA VAL A 77 -23.28 9.80 8.77
C VAL A 77 -24.44 9.28 7.92
N GLN A 78 -25.55 9.06 8.62
CA GLN A 78 -26.87 8.75 8.08
C GLN A 78 -27.23 9.66 6.90
#